data_AF-A0A0J7MRS6-F1
#
_entry.id   AF-A0A0J7MRS6-F1
#
_cell.length_a   1.000
_cell.length_b   1.000
_cell.length_c   1.000
_cell.angle_alpha   90.00
_cell.angle_beta   90.00
_cell.angle_gamma   90.00
#
_symmetry.space_group_name_H-M   'P 1'
#
loop_
_entity.id
_entity.type
_entity.pdbx_description
1 polymer ?
#
loop_
_entity_poly.entity_id
_entity_poly.type
_entity_poly.pdbx_seq_one_letter_code
_entity_poly.pdbx_strand_id
1 'polypeptide(L)'
;MWMCKRAMGKSWGVSAKVALWLYKAILLPRLFYASVIWWPRTDKLETKNLLQSLQDSYLRAAVEAMKTTPTEALEIAFCIPPLDLAAVNAARCTAYRLKCLGEWKDTGLGHTKLGLLQKDPFTWRQDRILKKYQLVKHFHTWIPAREEWLDLGKINNLNVDPRANKVILVWVPGHQGISGNGIADTLPKEGTSEAPTGPIAGVPFAVGKETIRSYLNREHLIKWETSKSCRQSKFLMKNTNVRTNELLTMSRQRLEVAVGLLTGHSSLLSVLICSILGSQDDNF
;
A
#
# COMPACT_ATOMS: atom_id res chain seq x y z
N MET A 1 18.38 2.08 -6.64
CA MET A 1 17.52 2.35 -7.81
C MET A 1 18.28 2.11 -9.12
N TRP A 2 19.48 2.66 -9.30
CA TRP A 2 20.29 2.49 -10.53
C TRP A 2 20.78 1.07 -10.84
N MET A 3 21.10 0.25 -9.82
CA MET A 3 21.50 -1.15 -10.06
C MET A 3 20.33 -1.98 -10.62
N CYS A 4 19.12 -1.79 -10.10
CA CYS A 4 17.91 -2.45 -10.61
C CYS A 4 17.60 -2.01 -12.05
N LYS A 5 17.85 -0.74 -12.39
CA LYS A 5 17.70 -0.23 -13.77
C LYS A 5 18.63 -0.94 -14.76
N ARG A 6 19.88 -1.23 -14.36
CA ARG A 6 20.83 -1.96 -15.22
C ARG A 6 20.42 -3.41 -15.50
N ALA A 7 19.56 -3.99 -14.65
CA ALA A 7 18.99 -5.33 -14.85
C ALA A 7 17.74 -5.33 -15.76
N MET A 8 17.37 -4.18 -16.34
CA MET A 8 16.21 -4.01 -17.23
C MET A 8 16.70 -3.43 -18.57
N GLY A 9 17.02 -4.31 -19.51
CA GLY A 9 17.35 -3.97 -20.90
C GLY A 9 16.09 -3.90 -21.79
N LYS A 10 16.27 -3.53 -23.07
CA LYS A 10 15.17 -3.43 -24.06
C LYS A 10 14.64 -4.77 -24.58
N SER A 11 15.46 -5.82 -24.51
CA SER A 11 15.12 -7.17 -25.02
C SER A 11 15.29 -8.26 -23.97
N TRP A 12 15.76 -7.89 -22.78
CA TRP A 12 16.08 -8.81 -21.69
C TRP A 12 15.90 -8.11 -20.35
N GLY A 13 15.55 -8.87 -19.30
CA GLY A 13 15.38 -8.34 -17.95
C GLY A 13 14.08 -8.78 -17.28
N VAL A 14 13.83 -8.24 -16.09
CA VAL A 14 12.69 -8.62 -15.23
C VAL A 14 11.38 -8.01 -15.73
N SER A 15 10.27 -8.77 -15.68
CA SER A 15 8.94 -8.28 -16.10
C SER A 15 8.53 -7.01 -15.35
N ALA A 16 7.68 -6.17 -15.96
CA ALA A 16 7.22 -4.93 -15.33
C ALA A 16 6.55 -5.17 -13.97
N LYS A 17 5.81 -6.28 -13.82
CA LYS A 17 5.25 -6.70 -12.53
C LYS A 17 6.33 -6.87 -11.46
N VAL A 18 7.41 -7.59 -11.76
CA VAL A 18 8.52 -7.82 -10.84
C VAL A 18 9.28 -6.51 -10.60
N ALA A 19 9.53 -5.71 -11.63
CA ALA A 19 10.21 -4.42 -11.52
C ALA A 19 9.46 -3.44 -10.60
N LEU A 20 8.14 -3.33 -10.75
CA LEU A 20 7.31 -2.47 -9.90
C LEU A 20 7.13 -3.07 -8.50
N TRP A 21 7.17 -4.39 -8.36
CA TRP A 21 7.25 -5.03 -7.05
C TRP A 21 8.55 -4.67 -6.33
N LEU A 22 9.71 -4.78 -6.98
CA LEU A 22 11.00 -4.36 -6.42
C LEU A 22 11.01 -2.87 -6.06
N TYR A 23 10.37 -2.03 -6.87
CA TYR A 23 10.17 -0.62 -6.56
C TYR A 23 9.43 -0.43 -5.24
N LYS A 24 8.24 -1.01 -5.10
CA LYS A 24 7.39 -0.86 -3.92
C LYS A 24 7.97 -1.54 -2.68
N ALA A 25 8.56 -2.72 -2.83
CA ALA A 25 8.99 -3.56 -1.71
C ALA A 25 10.41 -3.26 -1.21
N ILE A 26 11.31 -2.75 -2.07
CA ILE A 26 12.72 -2.54 -1.73
C ILE A 26 13.12 -1.08 -1.85
N LEU A 27 12.83 -0.45 -2.99
CA LEU A 27 13.31 0.90 -3.26
C LEU A 27 12.59 1.96 -2.41
N LEU A 28 11.26 1.90 -2.33
CA LEU A 28 10.49 2.86 -1.55
C LEU A 28 10.80 2.83 -0.05
N PRO A 29 10.86 1.65 0.64
CA PRO A 29 11.20 1.62 2.06
C PRO A 29 12.61 2.17 2.34
N ARG A 30 13.57 1.91 1.44
CA ARG A 30 14.93 2.45 1.57
C ARG A 30 14.97 3.96 1.36
N LEU A 31 14.24 4.48 0.36
CA LEU A 31 14.19 5.91 0.06
C LEU A 31 13.45 6.70 1.14
N PHE A 32 12.31 6.16 1.62
CA PHE A 32 11.46 6.82 2.61
C PHE A 32 11.87 6.50 4.05
N TYR A 33 13.02 5.87 4.24
CA TYR A 33 13.60 5.78 5.57
C TYR A 33 13.76 7.19 6.16
N ALA A 34 13.31 7.34 7.41
CA ALA A 34 13.28 8.60 8.13
C ALA A 34 12.53 9.75 7.42
N SER A 35 11.61 9.48 6.48
CA SER A 35 10.83 10.53 5.80
C SER A 35 10.03 11.40 6.77
N VAL A 36 9.66 10.86 7.93
CA VAL A 36 9.02 11.62 9.02
C VAL A 36 9.85 12.84 9.47
N ILE A 37 11.17 12.84 9.29
CA ILE A 37 12.05 13.94 9.64
C ILE A 37 12.20 14.93 8.47
N TRP A 38 12.43 14.41 7.26
CA TRP A 38 12.81 15.25 6.12
C TRP A 38 11.65 15.61 5.18
N TRP A 39 10.42 15.13 5.41
CA TRP A 39 9.28 15.43 4.53
C TRP A 39 9.06 16.94 4.28
N PRO A 40 9.34 17.90 5.18
CA PRO A 40 9.14 19.32 4.85
C PRO A 40 10.00 19.79 3.66
N ARG A 41 11.10 19.08 3.35
CA ARG A 41 11.89 19.36 2.16
C ARG A 41 11.15 19.03 0.86
N THR A 42 10.15 18.15 0.87
CA THR A 42 9.35 17.84 -0.33
C THR A 42 8.54 19.02 -0.81
N ASP A 43 8.36 20.08 -0.01
CA ASP A 43 7.70 21.31 -0.45
C ASP A 43 8.59 22.13 -1.39
N LYS A 44 9.92 21.95 -1.32
CA LYS A 44 10.87 22.65 -2.18
C LYS A 44 10.87 22.07 -3.59
N LEU A 45 10.82 22.96 -4.58
CA LEU A 45 10.82 22.59 -6.00
C LEU A 45 12.01 21.72 -6.40
N GLU A 46 13.21 22.02 -5.90
CA GLU A 46 14.42 21.24 -6.14
C GLU A 46 14.25 19.76 -5.75
N THR A 47 13.67 19.51 -4.57
CA THR A 47 13.45 18.16 -4.07
C THR A 47 12.34 17.45 -4.84
N LYS A 48 11.27 18.16 -5.20
CA LYS A 48 10.22 17.63 -6.09
C LYS A 48 10.81 17.20 -7.43
N ASN A 49 11.62 18.04 -8.05
CA ASN A 49 12.25 17.76 -9.34
C ASN A 49 13.22 16.56 -9.27
N LEU A 50 14.01 16.47 -8.19
CA LEU A 50 14.91 15.34 -7.96
C LEU A 50 14.13 14.03 -7.79
N LEU A 51 13.08 14.03 -6.96
CA LEU A 51 12.23 12.87 -6.74
C LEU A 51 11.51 12.47 -8.03
N GLN A 52 10.96 13.43 -8.78
CA GLN A 52 10.33 13.18 -10.07
C GLN A 52 11.33 12.54 -11.03
N SER A 53 12.53 13.12 -11.19
CA SER A 53 13.58 12.59 -12.05
C SER A 53 13.98 11.15 -11.70
N LEU A 54 14.06 10.82 -10.40
CA LEU A 54 14.33 9.46 -9.93
C LEU A 54 13.20 8.50 -10.34
N GLN A 55 11.94 8.86 -10.08
CA GLN A 55 10.76 8.07 -10.41
C GLN A 55 10.63 7.85 -11.92
N ASP A 56 10.67 8.95 -12.68
CA ASP A 56 10.74 9.01 -14.13
C ASP A 56 11.72 7.98 -14.71
N SER A 57 12.96 8.04 -14.22
CA SER A 57 14.03 7.22 -14.73
C SER A 57 13.81 5.72 -14.50
N TYR A 58 13.11 5.37 -13.42
CA TYR A 58 12.84 4.00 -13.03
C TYR A 58 11.58 3.46 -13.72
N LEU A 59 10.47 4.21 -13.69
CA LEU A 59 9.20 3.78 -14.28
C LEU A 59 9.35 3.55 -15.78
N ARG A 60 9.97 4.49 -16.50
CA ARG A 60 10.23 4.32 -17.95
C ARG A 60 11.08 3.07 -18.24
N ALA A 61 12.07 2.78 -17.41
CA ALA A 61 12.89 1.58 -17.58
C ALA A 61 12.14 0.28 -17.24
N ALA A 62 11.26 0.31 -16.24
CA ALA A 62 10.48 -0.84 -15.81
C ALA A 62 9.42 -1.27 -16.85
N VAL A 63 8.86 -0.31 -17.58
CA VAL A 63 7.77 -0.55 -18.54
C VAL A 63 8.22 -0.37 -20.00
N GLU A 64 9.53 -0.20 -20.23
CA GLU A 64 10.14 0.05 -21.54
C GLU A 64 9.54 1.23 -22.31
N ALA A 65 9.01 2.21 -21.59
CA ALA A 65 8.42 3.40 -22.20
C ALA A 65 9.51 4.28 -22.84
N MET A 66 9.10 5.05 -23.85
CA MET A 66 9.97 6.03 -24.49
C MET A 66 10.48 7.06 -23.47
N LYS A 67 11.66 7.62 -23.71
CA LYS A 67 12.23 8.67 -22.83
C LYS A 67 11.31 9.89 -22.70
N THR A 68 10.52 10.16 -23.74
CA THR A 68 9.55 11.25 -23.84
C THR A 68 8.21 10.93 -23.20
N THR A 69 7.95 9.67 -22.82
CA THR A 69 6.68 9.26 -22.22
C THR A 69 6.45 10.02 -20.90
N PRO A 70 5.30 10.71 -20.75
CA PRO A 70 5.02 11.48 -19.55
C PRO A 70 4.82 10.56 -18.33
N THR A 71 5.53 10.84 -17.24
CA THR A 71 5.48 10.02 -16.04
C THR A 71 4.16 10.12 -15.31
N GLU A 72 3.50 11.28 -15.34
CA GLU A 72 2.17 11.47 -14.76
C GLU A 72 1.16 10.44 -15.32
N ALA A 73 1.24 10.15 -16.62
CA ALA A 73 0.40 9.12 -17.24
C ALA A 73 0.79 7.70 -16.79
N LEU A 74 2.08 7.42 -16.58
CA LEU A 74 2.56 6.14 -16.04
C LEU A 74 2.13 5.95 -14.56
N GLU A 75 2.19 7.02 -13.77
CA GLU A 75 1.75 7.06 -12.38
C GLU A 75 0.27 6.66 -12.26
N ILE A 76 -0.58 7.22 -13.12
CA ILE A 76 -1.99 6.84 -13.21
C ILE A 76 -2.15 5.40 -13.73
N ALA A 77 -1.47 5.06 -14.82
CA ALA A 77 -1.62 3.75 -15.46
C ALA A 77 -1.23 2.57 -14.57
N PHE A 78 -0.25 2.75 -13.69
CA PHE A 78 0.24 1.70 -12.80
C PHE A 78 -0.19 1.88 -11.34
N CYS A 79 -1.09 2.83 -11.06
CA CYS A 79 -1.52 3.23 -9.72
C CYS A 79 -0.32 3.45 -8.78
N ILE A 80 0.67 4.22 -9.24
CA ILE A 80 1.86 4.57 -8.48
C ILE A 80 1.79 6.06 -8.15
N PRO A 81 1.78 6.43 -6.86
CA PRO A 81 1.77 7.84 -6.48
C PRO A 81 3.12 8.51 -6.80
N PRO A 82 3.12 9.82 -7.09
CA PRO A 82 4.31 10.65 -7.15
C PRO A 82 5.16 10.52 -5.88
N LEU A 83 6.48 10.45 -6.02
CA LEU A 83 7.40 10.22 -4.90
C LEU A 83 7.35 11.33 -3.84
N ASP A 84 7.09 12.58 -4.23
CA ASP A 84 6.89 13.71 -3.31
C ASP A 84 5.68 13.46 -2.39
N LEU A 85 4.55 13.06 -2.96
CA LEU A 85 3.34 12.73 -2.19
C LEU A 85 3.52 11.46 -1.37
N ALA A 86 4.16 10.44 -1.94
CA ALA A 86 4.43 9.18 -1.26
C ALA A 86 5.37 9.32 -0.06
N ALA A 87 6.35 10.22 -0.12
CA ALA A 87 7.24 10.55 0.99
C ALA A 87 6.46 11.15 2.18
N VAL A 88 5.57 12.11 1.90
CA VAL A 88 4.68 12.72 2.89
C VAL A 88 3.72 11.67 3.47
N ASN A 89 3.19 10.77 2.64
CA ASN A 89 2.34 9.68 3.10
C ASN A 89 3.09 8.72 4.05
N ALA A 90 4.33 8.36 3.72
CA ALA A 90 5.18 7.54 4.59
C ALA A 90 5.48 8.25 5.93
N ALA A 91 5.69 9.57 5.90
CA ALA A 91 5.84 10.40 7.09
C ALA A 91 4.56 10.38 7.95
N ARG A 92 3.38 10.58 7.35
CA ARG A 92 2.07 10.49 8.02
C ARG A 92 1.84 9.12 8.66
N CYS A 93 2.13 8.03 7.96
CA CYS A 93 2.01 6.67 8.52
C CYS A 93 2.93 6.47 9.73
N THR A 94 4.15 6.99 9.68
CA THR A 94 5.11 6.90 10.79
C THR A 94 4.68 7.74 11.98
N ALA A 95 4.27 8.98 11.74
CA ALA A 95 3.77 9.88 12.76
C ALA A 95 2.48 9.36 13.41
N TYR A 96 1.54 8.83 12.63
CA TYR A 96 0.36 8.14 13.14
C TYR A 96 0.73 6.95 14.00
N ARG A 97 1.66 6.09 13.55
CA ARG A 97 2.18 4.99 14.36
C ARG A 97 2.73 5.49 15.70
N LEU A 98 3.57 6.53 15.70
CA LEU A 98 4.12 7.10 16.93
C LEU A 98 3.05 7.69 17.84
N LYS A 99 2.02 8.33 17.26
CA LYS A 99 0.87 8.87 17.99
C LYS A 99 0.09 7.76 18.68
N CYS A 100 -0.18 6.64 18.00
CA CYS A 100 -0.82 5.48 18.62
C CYS A 100 -0.01 4.89 19.79
N LEU A 101 1.31 5.08 19.79
CA LEU A 101 2.19 4.62 20.86
C LEU A 101 2.34 5.63 22.00
N GLY A 102 1.76 6.83 21.88
CA GLY A 102 1.94 7.93 22.83
C GLY A 102 3.28 8.67 22.69
N GLU A 103 4.08 8.35 21.67
CA GLU A 103 5.43 8.89 21.46
C GLU A 103 5.47 10.11 20.54
N TRP A 104 4.34 10.45 19.90
CA TRP A 104 4.28 11.60 19.00
C TRP A 104 3.91 12.87 19.77
N LYS A 105 4.81 13.85 19.76
CA LYS A 105 4.58 15.19 20.27
C LYS A 105 4.39 16.14 19.10
N ASP A 106 3.18 16.65 18.94
CA ASP A 106 2.90 17.63 17.89
C ASP A 106 3.23 19.04 18.38
N THR A 107 4.24 19.67 17.80
CA THR A 107 4.59 21.07 18.07
C THR A 107 4.00 22.02 17.02
N GLY A 108 3.32 21.51 16.00
CA GLY A 108 2.81 22.29 14.86
C GLY A 108 3.89 22.88 13.94
N LEU A 109 5.17 22.59 14.18
CA LEU A 109 6.31 23.21 13.50
C LEU A 109 7.19 22.19 12.77
N GLY A 110 7.82 22.64 11.67
CA GLY A 110 8.76 21.84 10.90
C GLY A 110 8.21 20.46 10.51
N HIS A 111 8.90 19.40 10.94
CA HIS A 111 8.57 18.02 10.58
C HIS A 111 7.39 17.44 11.37
N THR A 112 6.92 18.07 12.44
CA THR A 112 5.72 17.61 13.16
C THR A 112 4.41 18.16 12.58
N LYS A 113 4.49 19.15 11.67
CA LYS A 113 3.35 19.82 11.02
C LYS A 113 2.63 18.92 10.00
N LEU A 114 2.19 17.74 10.43
CA LEU A 114 1.47 16.76 9.62
C LEU A 114 -0.03 16.88 9.93
N GLY A 115 -0.65 17.95 9.39
CA GLY A 115 -2.00 18.41 9.76
C GLY A 115 -3.17 17.41 9.62
N LEU A 116 -2.94 16.22 9.03
CA LEU A 116 -3.95 15.15 8.98
C LEU A 116 -4.22 14.56 10.37
N LEU A 117 -3.21 14.52 11.24
CA LEU A 117 -3.27 13.80 12.53
C LEU A 117 -4.11 14.48 13.59
N GLN A 118 -4.57 15.71 13.33
CA GLN A 118 -5.41 16.49 14.23
C GLN A 118 -6.92 16.31 13.94
N LYS A 119 -7.27 15.59 12.87
CA LYS A 119 -8.66 15.35 12.46
C LYS A 119 -9.13 13.94 12.83
N ASP A 120 -10.44 13.71 12.83
CA ASP A 120 -11.00 12.36 12.90
C ASP A 120 -10.49 11.51 11.71
N PRO A 121 -10.22 10.21 11.90
CA PRO A 121 -10.41 9.41 13.11
C PRO A 121 -9.14 9.34 14.00
N PHE A 122 -8.15 10.22 13.80
CA PHE A 122 -6.84 10.16 14.44
C PHE A 122 -6.81 10.70 15.88
N THR A 123 -7.87 11.41 16.28
CA THR A 123 -8.12 11.96 17.62
C THR A 123 -8.67 10.90 18.57
N TRP A 124 -9.27 9.84 18.04
CA TRP A 124 -9.93 8.78 18.82
C TRP A 124 -8.89 7.83 19.40
N ARG A 125 -9.22 7.21 20.55
CA ARG A 125 -8.44 6.11 21.12
C ARG A 125 -8.31 5.02 20.07
N GLN A 126 -7.12 4.45 19.93
CA GLN A 126 -6.83 3.41 18.93
C GLN A 126 -6.80 2.03 19.59
N ASP A 127 -7.08 0.99 18.82
CA ASP A 127 -7.06 -0.42 19.27
C ASP A 127 -5.64 -0.98 19.49
N ARG A 128 -4.61 -0.25 19.06
CA ARG A 128 -3.24 -0.75 19.07
C ARG A 128 -2.71 -0.93 20.49
N ILE A 129 -2.43 -2.18 20.84
CA ILE A 129 -1.83 -2.55 22.13
C ILE A 129 -0.31 -2.37 22.06
N LEU A 130 0.26 -1.73 23.07
CA LEU A 130 1.71 -1.63 23.26
C LEU A 130 2.29 -3.02 23.56
N LYS A 131 3.34 -3.41 22.83
CA LYS A 131 4.07 -4.65 23.16
C LYS A 131 4.70 -4.49 24.54
N LYS A 132 4.24 -5.28 25.51
CA LYS A 132 4.85 -5.40 26.83
C LYS A 132 5.65 -6.70 26.88
N TYR A 133 6.98 -6.60 27.01
CA TYR A 133 7.82 -7.77 27.20
C TYR A 133 7.72 -8.20 28.66
N GLN A 134 7.33 -9.45 28.89
CA GLN A 134 7.22 -10.02 30.23
C GLN A 134 8.30 -11.08 30.40
N LEU A 135 9.54 -10.62 30.58
CA LEU A 135 10.74 -11.47 30.63
C LEU A 135 10.89 -12.27 31.94
N VAL A 136 10.08 -11.97 32.96
CA VAL A 136 10.14 -12.58 34.30
C VAL A 136 9.25 -13.82 34.43
N LYS A 137 8.14 -13.88 33.67
CA LYS A 137 7.25 -15.05 33.69
C LYS A 137 7.56 -15.94 32.49
N HIS A 138 8.21 -17.07 32.75
CA HIS A 138 8.43 -18.08 31.74
C HIS A 138 7.10 -18.78 31.41
N PHE A 139 6.73 -18.78 30.13
CA PHE A 139 5.66 -19.61 29.61
C PHE A 139 6.26 -20.93 29.15
N HIS A 140 5.66 -22.04 29.55
CA HIS A 140 5.95 -23.32 28.93
C HIS A 140 4.87 -23.57 27.87
N THR A 141 5.27 -23.46 26.61
CA THR A 141 4.38 -23.69 25.48
C THR A 141 4.50 -25.15 25.06
N TRP A 142 3.40 -25.88 25.12
CA TRP A 142 3.32 -27.24 24.64
C TRP A 142 2.48 -27.29 23.37
N ILE A 143 3.08 -27.85 22.31
CA ILE A 143 2.44 -28.05 21.01
C ILE A 143 2.39 -29.58 20.81
N PRO A 144 1.21 -30.21 20.94
CA PRO A 144 1.05 -31.64 20.74
C PRO A 144 1.39 -32.07 19.32
N ALA A 145 1.81 -33.33 19.18
CA ALA A 145 1.86 -33.98 17.87
C ALA A 145 0.45 -34.10 17.26
N ARG A 146 0.36 -34.26 15.93
CA ARG A 146 -0.93 -34.27 15.20
C ARG A 146 -1.88 -35.34 15.74
N GLU A 147 -1.33 -36.47 16.16
CA GLU A 147 -2.04 -37.64 16.67
C GLU A 147 -2.63 -37.39 18.07
N GLU A 148 -2.09 -36.41 18.80
CA GLU A 148 -2.47 -36.06 20.16
C GLU A 148 -3.52 -34.94 20.22
N TRP A 149 -3.84 -34.30 19.08
CA TRP A 149 -4.80 -33.19 19.02
C TRP A 149 -6.23 -33.58 19.43
N LEU A 150 -6.58 -34.85 19.31
CA LEU A 150 -7.93 -35.38 19.59
C LEU A 150 -8.07 -35.96 21.00
N ASP A 151 -6.97 -36.17 21.72
CA ASP A 151 -6.96 -36.77 23.07
C ASP A 151 -6.77 -35.69 24.15
N LEU A 152 -7.84 -34.93 24.40
CA LEU A 152 -7.88 -33.86 25.40
C LEU A 152 -7.54 -34.34 26.83
N GLY A 153 -7.66 -35.65 27.12
CA GLY A 153 -7.34 -36.23 28.42
C GLY A 153 -5.85 -36.24 28.72
N LYS A 154 -5.00 -36.53 27.72
CA LYS A 154 -3.53 -36.45 27.84
C LYS A 154 -3.03 -35.02 28.02
N ILE A 155 -3.67 -34.06 27.36
CA ILE A 155 -3.32 -32.63 27.38
C ILE A 155 -3.43 -32.05 28.80
N ASN A 156 -4.46 -32.47 29.54
CA ASN A 156 -4.70 -32.00 30.90
C ASN A 156 -3.71 -32.59 31.92
N ASN A 157 -3.14 -33.77 31.65
CA ASN A 157 -2.27 -34.50 32.58
C ASN A 157 -0.74 -34.31 32.35
N LEU A 158 -0.33 -33.32 31.55
CA LEU A 158 1.09 -33.00 31.36
C LEU A 158 1.73 -32.53 32.68
N ASN A 159 2.76 -33.26 33.13
CA ASN A 159 3.50 -33.00 34.36
C ASN A 159 4.52 -31.87 34.12
N VAL A 160 4.17 -30.63 34.50
CA VAL A 160 4.98 -29.42 34.26
C VAL A 160 5.11 -28.63 35.56
N ASP A 161 6.22 -27.92 35.74
CA ASP A 161 6.49 -27.07 36.91
C ASP A 161 5.29 -26.17 37.24
N PRO A 162 4.68 -26.27 38.45
CA PRO A 162 3.54 -25.45 38.87
C PRO A 162 3.86 -23.94 38.96
N ARG A 163 5.13 -23.54 38.87
CA ARG A 163 5.56 -22.14 38.84
C ARG A 163 5.54 -21.51 37.44
N ALA A 164 5.38 -22.31 36.38
CA ALA A 164 5.32 -21.83 35.00
C ALA A 164 3.88 -21.62 34.51
N ASN A 165 3.65 -20.60 33.69
CA ASN A 165 2.36 -20.43 33.02
C ASN A 165 2.25 -21.47 31.89
N LYS A 166 1.31 -22.43 32.02
CA LYS A 166 1.05 -23.46 31.00
C LYS A 166 0.24 -22.88 29.83
N VAL A 167 0.79 -22.94 28.62
CA VAL A 167 0.05 -22.59 27.39
C VAL A 167 0.07 -23.80 26.46
N ILE A 168 -1.11 -24.28 26.10
CA ILE A 168 -1.27 -25.41 25.17
C ILE A 168 -1.84 -24.87 23.88
N LEU A 169 -1.14 -25.12 22.77
CA LEU A 169 -1.57 -24.73 21.43
C LEU A 169 -1.96 -25.98 20.66
N VAL A 170 -3.26 -26.22 20.49
CA VAL A 170 -3.78 -27.36 19.73
C VAL A 170 -4.27 -26.87 18.37
N TRP A 171 -3.89 -27.56 17.29
CA TRP A 171 -4.42 -27.27 15.97
C TRP A 171 -5.73 -28.03 15.77
N VAL A 172 -6.78 -27.32 15.37
CA VAL A 172 -8.07 -27.93 15.06
C VAL A 172 -8.33 -27.78 13.55
N PRO A 173 -8.50 -28.88 12.80
CA PRO A 173 -8.81 -28.82 11.37
C PRO A 173 -10.13 -28.08 11.10
N GLY A 174 -10.11 -27.09 10.21
CA GLY A 174 -11.33 -26.41 9.74
C GLY A 174 -12.22 -27.33 8.90
N HIS A 175 -13.53 -27.09 8.91
CA HIS A 175 -14.54 -27.77 8.07
C HIS A 175 -14.61 -29.31 8.18
N GLN A 176 -14.15 -29.90 9.29
CA GLN A 176 -14.21 -31.35 9.57
C GLN A 176 -15.43 -31.78 10.41
N GLY A 177 -16.51 -30.97 10.45
CA GLY A 177 -17.72 -31.31 11.21
C GLY A 177 -17.55 -31.31 12.74
N ILE A 178 -16.45 -30.77 13.26
CA ILE A 178 -16.23 -30.60 14.70
C ILE A 178 -17.22 -29.54 15.21
N SER A 179 -18.14 -29.95 16.08
CA SER A 179 -19.20 -29.08 16.62
C SER A 179 -18.66 -27.76 17.20
N GLY A 180 -17.54 -27.81 17.92
CA GLY A 180 -16.88 -26.62 18.48
C GLY A 180 -16.38 -25.60 17.45
N ASN A 181 -15.99 -26.03 16.24
CA ASN A 181 -15.58 -25.10 15.18
C ASN A 181 -16.76 -24.32 14.62
N GLY A 182 -17.88 -25.00 14.41
CA GLY A 182 -19.12 -24.36 13.97
C GLY A 182 -19.56 -23.30 14.97
N ILE A 183 -19.53 -23.62 16.27
CA ILE A 183 -19.85 -22.67 17.35
C ILE A 183 -18.84 -21.51 17.35
N ALA A 184 -17.53 -21.78 17.28
CA ALA A 184 -16.49 -20.75 17.26
C ALA A 184 -16.56 -19.83 16.03
N ASP A 185 -17.05 -20.30 14.89
CA ASP A 185 -17.27 -19.49 13.68
C ASP A 185 -18.59 -18.68 13.73
N THR A 186 -19.57 -19.15 14.51
CA THR A 186 -20.91 -18.53 14.59
C THR A 186 -20.95 -17.44 15.66
N LEU A 187 -20.29 -17.66 16.81
CA LEU A 187 -20.27 -16.71 17.92
C LEU A 187 -19.75 -15.30 17.54
N PRO A 188 -18.66 -15.12 16.76
CA PRO A 188 -18.24 -13.80 16.33
C PRO A 188 -19.25 -13.12 15.41
N LYS A 189 -19.97 -13.90 14.58
CA LYS A 189 -21.01 -13.37 13.67
C LYS A 189 -22.24 -12.92 14.45
N GLU A 190 -22.69 -13.70 15.42
CA GLU A 190 -23.77 -13.31 16.34
C GLU A 190 -23.38 -12.03 17.09
N GLY A 191 -22.15 -11.96 17.59
CA GLY A 191 -21.61 -10.76 18.26
C GLY A 191 -21.52 -9.52 17.37
N THR A 192 -21.53 -9.62 16.03
CA THR A 192 -21.62 -8.44 15.15
C THR A 192 -23.02 -7.84 15.09
N SER A 193 -24.05 -8.62 15.43
CA SER A 193 -25.46 -8.18 15.44
C SER A 193 -25.87 -7.57 16.78
N GLU A 194 -25.08 -7.79 17.83
CA GLU A 194 -25.35 -7.30 19.18
C GLU A 194 -24.68 -5.95 19.44
N ALA A 195 -25.32 -5.12 20.26
CA ALA A 195 -24.72 -3.88 20.72
C ALA A 195 -23.54 -4.20 21.66
N PRO A 196 -22.35 -3.60 21.45
CA PRO A 196 -21.18 -3.92 22.25
C PRO A 196 -21.41 -3.64 23.74
N THR A 197 -21.39 -4.68 24.56
CA THR A 197 -21.63 -4.61 26.02
C THR A 197 -20.37 -4.25 26.82
N GLY A 198 -19.34 -3.68 26.18
CA GLY A 198 -18.02 -3.42 26.77
C GLY A 198 -17.49 -2.00 26.52
N PRO A 199 -16.31 -1.66 27.05
CA PRO A 199 -15.67 -0.39 26.77
C PRO A 199 -15.51 -0.21 25.26
N ILE A 200 -15.82 0.99 24.76
CA ILE A 200 -15.73 1.34 23.34
C ILE A 200 -14.35 0.94 22.82
N ALA A 201 -14.33 -0.04 21.91
CA ALA A 201 -13.11 -0.44 21.22
C ALA A 201 -12.57 0.78 20.47
N GLY A 202 -11.27 1.04 20.60
CA GLY A 202 -10.64 2.13 19.89
C GLY A 202 -10.77 1.96 18.37
N VAL A 203 -10.64 3.05 17.63
CA VAL A 203 -10.60 3.00 16.16
C VAL A 203 -9.48 2.03 15.73
N PRO A 204 -9.76 1.11 14.79
CA PRO A 204 -8.74 0.19 14.33
C PRO A 204 -7.56 0.90 13.68
N PHE A 205 -6.33 0.48 14.01
CA PHE A 205 -5.11 1.03 13.41
C PHE A 205 -5.10 0.93 11.87
N ALA A 206 -5.79 -0.08 11.34
CA ALA A 206 -5.99 -0.24 9.90
C ALA A 206 -6.81 0.89 9.27
N VAL A 207 -7.85 1.38 9.98
CA VAL A 207 -8.70 2.48 9.51
C VAL A 207 -7.89 3.74 9.33
N GLY A 208 -7.05 4.12 10.31
CA GLY A 208 -6.20 5.30 10.17
C GLY A 208 -5.18 5.20 9.02
N LYS A 209 -4.59 4.02 8.79
CA LYS A 209 -3.74 3.81 7.59
C LYS A 209 -4.51 3.95 6.29
N GLU A 210 -5.74 3.43 6.25
CA GLU A 210 -6.59 3.53 5.07
C GLU A 210 -6.96 5.00 4.81
N THR A 211 -7.33 5.76 5.84
CA THR A 211 -7.59 7.19 5.70
C THR A 211 -6.36 7.95 5.17
N ILE A 212 -5.16 7.64 5.65
CA ILE A 212 -3.91 8.23 5.14
C ILE A 212 -3.70 7.88 3.65
N ARG A 213 -3.93 6.62 3.28
CA ARG A 213 -3.84 6.13 1.89
C ARG A 213 -4.87 6.80 0.98
N SER A 214 -6.11 6.91 1.41
CA SER A 214 -7.18 7.59 0.67
C SER A 214 -6.88 9.06 0.44
N TYR A 215 -6.29 9.74 1.44
CA TYR A 215 -5.81 11.10 1.28
C TYR A 215 -4.73 11.18 0.19
N LEU A 216 -3.73 10.29 0.21
CA LEU A 216 -2.70 10.23 -0.84
C LEU A 216 -3.31 10.04 -2.23
N ASN A 217 -4.23 9.10 -2.38
CA ASN A 217 -4.88 8.82 -3.66
C ASN A 217 -5.66 10.03 -4.18
N ARG A 218 -6.38 10.73 -3.28
CA ARG A 218 -7.11 11.95 -3.63
C ARG A 218 -6.17 13.08 -4.08
N GLU A 219 -5.09 13.34 -3.34
CA GLU A 219 -4.10 14.36 -3.73
C GLU A 219 -3.42 14.02 -5.07
N HIS A 220 -3.14 12.74 -5.31
CA HIS A 220 -2.59 12.28 -6.59
C HIS A 220 -3.57 12.53 -7.74
N LEU A 221 -4.85 12.19 -7.57
CA LEU A 221 -5.88 12.46 -8.58
C LEU A 221 -6.06 13.95 -8.84
N ILE A 222 -6.09 14.79 -7.79
CA ILE A 222 -6.15 16.25 -7.95
C ILE A 222 -4.94 16.75 -8.74
N LYS A 223 -3.73 16.28 -8.43
CA LYS A 223 -2.50 16.63 -9.17
C LYS A 223 -2.61 16.23 -10.65
N TRP A 224 -3.13 15.04 -10.93
CA TRP A 224 -3.38 14.57 -12.29
C TRP A 224 -4.39 15.45 -13.03
N GLU A 225 -5.57 15.70 -12.46
CA GLU A 225 -6.64 16.46 -13.10
C GLU A 225 -6.23 17.91 -13.38
N THR A 226 -5.56 18.56 -12.42
CA THR A 226 -5.11 19.96 -12.52
C THR A 226 -3.90 20.18 -13.42
N SER A 227 -3.12 19.13 -13.71
CA SER A 227 -1.97 19.22 -14.61
C SER A 227 -2.40 19.69 -16.01
N LYS A 228 -1.65 20.61 -16.63
CA LYS A 228 -1.92 21.03 -18.02
C LYS A 228 -1.40 20.03 -19.05
N SER A 229 -0.65 19.01 -18.62
CA SER A 229 0.02 18.04 -19.49
C SER A 229 -0.88 16.83 -19.80
N CYS A 230 -0.39 15.93 -20.66
CA CYS A 230 -0.99 14.61 -20.92
C CYS A 230 -2.44 14.62 -21.46
N ARG A 231 -2.83 15.61 -22.30
CA ARG A 231 -4.20 15.73 -22.85
C ARG A 231 -4.73 14.42 -23.45
N GLN A 232 -3.93 13.72 -24.25
CA GLN A 232 -4.32 12.46 -24.88
C GLN A 232 -4.51 11.34 -23.84
N SER A 233 -3.58 11.16 -22.91
CA SER A 233 -3.74 10.18 -21.82
C SER A 233 -4.95 10.47 -20.95
N LYS A 234 -5.20 11.73 -20.62
CA LYS A 234 -6.39 12.13 -19.86
C LYS A 234 -7.67 11.74 -20.57
N PHE A 235 -7.75 11.94 -21.88
CA PHE A 235 -8.89 11.52 -22.67
C PHE A 235 -9.07 9.99 -22.66
N LEU A 236 -7.99 9.23 -22.87
CA LEU A 236 -8.03 7.76 -22.92
C LEU A 236 -8.29 7.11 -21.57
N MET A 237 -7.84 7.73 -20.48
CA MET A 237 -7.94 7.21 -19.10
C MET A 237 -9.14 7.76 -18.33
N LYS A 238 -9.95 8.67 -18.89
CA LYS A 238 -11.04 9.38 -18.19
C LYS A 238 -12.12 8.47 -17.60
N ASN A 239 -12.44 7.38 -18.31
CA ASN A 239 -13.55 6.47 -17.98
C ASN A 239 -13.10 5.01 -17.80
N THR A 240 -11.80 4.73 -17.90
CA THR A 240 -11.27 3.40 -17.67
C THR A 240 -10.84 3.29 -16.21
N ASN A 241 -11.43 2.36 -15.47
CA ASN A 241 -10.74 1.74 -14.34
C ASN A 241 -9.47 1.13 -14.95
N VAL A 242 -8.36 1.87 -14.94
CA VAL A 242 -7.14 1.41 -15.60
C VAL A 242 -6.82 0.06 -14.97
N ARG A 243 -6.91 -0.99 -15.79
CA ARG A 243 -6.76 -2.36 -15.34
C ARG A 243 -5.26 -2.62 -15.19
N THR A 244 -4.66 -1.99 -14.19
CA THR A 244 -3.23 -2.07 -13.88
C THR A 244 -2.76 -3.51 -13.85
N ASN A 245 -3.56 -4.43 -13.30
CA ASN A 245 -3.23 -5.84 -13.28
C ASN A 245 -3.13 -6.45 -14.68
N GLU A 246 -3.97 -6.04 -15.63
CA GLU A 246 -3.87 -6.49 -17.02
C GLU A 246 -2.60 -5.96 -17.68
N LEU A 247 -2.27 -4.68 -17.48
CA LEU A 247 -1.00 -4.12 -17.98
C LEU A 247 0.20 -4.89 -17.39
N LEU A 248 0.14 -5.27 -16.12
CA LEU A 248 1.24 -5.99 -15.45
C LEU A 248 1.32 -7.48 -15.81
N THR A 249 0.25 -8.10 -16.33
CA THR A 249 0.29 -9.49 -16.80
C THR A 249 0.70 -9.62 -18.26
N MET A 250 0.67 -8.53 -19.03
CA MET A 250 1.11 -8.52 -20.42
C MET A 250 2.61 -8.86 -20.56
N SER A 251 2.95 -9.49 -21.68
CA SER A 251 4.35 -9.59 -22.14
C SER A 251 4.93 -8.20 -22.36
N ARG A 252 6.25 -8.04 -22.18
CA ARG A 252 6.98 -6.77 -22.37
C ARG A 252 6.62 -6.01 -23.66
N GLN A 253 6.65 -6.68 -24.81
CA GLN A 253 6.33 -6.08 -26.12
C GLN A 253 4.89 -5.52 -26.17
N ARG A 254 3.91 -6.29 -25.68
CA ARG A 254 2.52 -5.83 -25.60
C ARG A 254 2.36 -4.66 -24.62
N LEU A 255 3.09 -4.68 -23.51
CA LEU A 255 3.07 -3.60 -22.54
C LEU A 255 3.64 -2.30 -23.11
N GLU A 256 4.76 -2.36 -23.84
CA GLU A 256 5.35 -1.20 -24.50
C GLU A 256 4.36 -0.55 -25.47
N VAL A 257 3.70 -1.37 -26.31
CA VAL A 257 2.66 -0.89 -27.25
C VAL A 257 1.46 -0.30 -26.50
N ALA A 258 0.96 -0.98 -25.46
CA ALA A 258 -0.18 -0.51 -24.67
C ALA A 258 0.13 0.82 -23.96
N VAL A 259 1.30 0.95 -23.36
CA VAL A 259 1.76 2.19 -22.74
C VAL A 259 1.91 3.28 -23.81
N GLY A 260 2.48 2.98 -24.98
CA GLY A 260 2.60 3.90 -26.10
C GLY A 260 1.24 4.44 -26.56
N LEU A 261 0.22 3.58 -26.67
CA LEU A 261 -1.16 3.97 -27.00
C LEU A 261 -1.75 4.85 -25.90
N LEU A 262 -1.68 4.44 -24.64
CA LEU A 262 -2.21 5.18 -23.49
C LEU A 262 -1.53 6.54 -23.29
N THR A 263 -0.29 6.67 -23.73
CA THR A 263 0.52 7.89 -23.56
C THR A 263 0.60 8.76 -24.80
N GLY A 264 -0.10 8.39 -25.88
CA GLY A 264 -0.13 9.21 -27.09
C GLY A 264 1.08 9.09 -28.01
N HIS A 265 1.97 8.12 -27.74
CA HIS A 265 3.24 7.92 -28.44
C HIS A 265 3.18 6.88 -29.56
N SER A 266 1.99 6.40 -29.93
CA SER A 266 1.80 5.43 -31.01
C SER A 266 1.42 6.13 -32.32
N SER A 267 2.12 5.81 -33.41
CA SER A 267 1.80 6.23 -34.78
C SER A 267 0.44 5.71 -35.26
N LEU A 268 -0.02 4.57 -34.74
CA LEU A 268 -1.36 4.02 -35.01
C LEU A 268 -2.47 4.86 -34.35
N LEU A 269 -2.16 5.50 -33.22
CA LEU A 269 -3.11 6.30 -32.47
C LEU A 269 -3.25 7.71 -33.05
N SER A 270 -2.21 8.29 -33.65
CA SER A 270 -2.33 9.60 -34.30
C SER A 270 -3.36 9.57 -35.43
N VAL A 271 -3.41 8.47 -36.18
CA VAL A 271 -4.39 8.25 -37.26
C VAL A 271 -5.81 8.10 -36.68
N LEU A 272 -6.00 7.24 -35.67
CA LEU A 272 -7.31 7.03 -35.04
C LEU A 272 -7.83 8.27 -34.29
N ILE A 273 -6.96 9.01 -33.60
CA ILE A 273 -7.33 10.24 -32.89
C ILE A 273 -7.63 11.37 -33.88
N CYS A 274 -6.88 11.52 -34.97
CA CYS A 274 -7.22 12.48 -36.03
C CYS A 274 -8.59 12.17 -36.65
N SER A 275 -8.94 10.89 -36.85
CA SER A 275 -10.27 10.51 -37.36
C SER A 275 -11.41 10.71 -36.36
N ILE A 276 -11.16 10.63 -35.05
CA ILE A 276 -12.19 10.75 -34.00
C ILE A 276 -12.34 12.19 -33.49
N LEU A 277 -11.23 12.94 -33.36
CA LEU A 277 -11.25 14.36 -32.95
C LEU A 277 -11.47 15.31 -34.13
N GLY A 278 -11.04 14.94 -35.35
CA GLY A 278 -11.30 15.75 -36.56
C GLY A 278 -12.77 15.81 -36.96
N SER A 279 -13.64 14.97 -36.37
CA SER A 279 -15.09 15.01 -36.54
C SER A 279 -15.83 15.85 -35.48
N GLN A 280 -15.12 16.48 -34.54
CA GLN A 280 -15.73 17.34 -33.50
C GLN A 280 -15.38 18.83 -33.63
N ASP A 281 -14.51 19.22 -34.56
CA ASP A 281 -14.11 20.62 -34.78
C ASP A 281 -14.97 21.35 -35.84
N ASP A 282 -16.06 20.73 -36.33
CA ASP A 282 -17.07 21.38 -37.17
C ASP A 282 -18.28 21.81 -36.33
N ASN A 283 -18.10 22.83 -35.50
CA ASN A 283 -19.16 23.76 -35.07
C ASN A 283 -18.51 24.88 -34.25
N PHE A 284 -18.18 25.97 -34.95
CA PHE A 284 -17.81 27.26 -34.39
C PHE A 284 -18.98 27.91 -33.64
#